data_AF-A0A261GIW1-F1
#
_entry.id   AF-A0A261GIW1-F1
#
_cell.length_a   1.000
_cell.length_b   1.000
_cell.length_c   1.000
_cell.angle_alpha   90.00
_cell.angle_beta   90.00
_cell.angle_gamma   90.00
#
_symmetry.space_group_name_H-M   'P 1'
#
loop_
_entity.id
_entity.type
_entity.pdbx_description
1 polymer ?
#
loop_
_entity_poly.entity_id
_entity_poly.type
_entity_poly.pdbx_seq_one_letter_code
_entity_poly.pdbx_strand_id
1 'polypeptide(L)'
;MPLRAFLVVLSLSVLATACSDRKDAQVPSKPSGQKPEVESTGVPASEPSPEKQEKLSRVSTLSEQLHQQALNDAVALHASTTNLRKNHSFETLQKSRELWLASHRSLQALWSLYVLDSPAELLKQHPNNSSFQYRSILDQTPLLPGYLDTVEGYPASGLVHALDLPISHALLEEKHLFADPLFLTYGMHPLEFMLWSKSGLSADLNSDAPQPATTASEDAMQVMQRRLELVDTLSTDLVSYLTQLKALWHQKSPLNAFLPSDTPTKRNEQHPQLEQVMRIIDRLILAELTPLEGEPGWHYQEHMVYAEDSAHFWQGRVDGLTSSLTLWKNNTAPVEQEVSELRECLIALSPTDTKQQEQIQSCEALALSLREKLIIRFSEISS
;
A
#
# COMPACT_ATOMS: atom_id res chain seq x y z
N MET A 1 -36.78 -29.48 18.02
CA MET A 1 -36.13 -30.61 17.33
C MET A 1 -34.62 -30.39 17.37
N PRO A 2 -33.81 -31.42 17.60
CA PRO A 2 -33.04 -31.50 18.84
C PRO A 2 -31.59 -31.00 18.77
N LEU A 3 -31.16 -30.42 19.89
CA LEU A 3 -29.78 -30.19 20.32
C LEU A 3 -28.95 -31.48 20.25
N ARG A 4 -27.80 -31.44 19.57
CA ARG A 4 -26.76 -32.47 19.68
C ARG A 4 -25.71 -32.02 20.69
N ALA A 5 -25.68 -32.72 21.83
CA ALA A 5 -24.66 -32.60 22.85
C ALA A 5 -23.33 -33.18 22.33
N PHE A 6 -22.26 -32.37 22.35
CA PHE A 6 -20.89 -32.84 22.17
C PHE A 6 -20.25 -32.98 23.55
N LEU A 7 -20.03 -34.22 23.97
CA LEU A 7 -19.20 -34.61 25.10
C LEU A 7 -17.75 -34.69 24.61
N VAL A 8 -16.91 -33.72 25.01
CA VAL A 8 -15.45 -33.81 24.84
C VAL A 8 -14.86 -34.28 26.17
N VAL A 9 -14.26 -35.47 26.13
CA VAL A 9 -13.57 -36.11 27.24
C VAL A 9 -12.21 -35.43 27.45
N LEU A 10 -12.01 -34.92 28.66
CA LEU A 10 -10.77 -34.33 29.15
C LEU A 10 -9.82 -35.47 29.58
N SER A 11 -8.74 -35.72 28.84
CA SER A 11 -7.68 -36.65 29.26
C SER A 11 -6.51 -35.87 29.89
N LEU A 12 -6.53 -35.82 31.22
CA LEU A 12 -5.41 -35.43 32.07
C LEU A 12 -4.34 -36.53 32.04
N SER A 13 -3.08 -36.19 31.82
CA SER A 13 -1.94 -37.09 32.08
C SER A 13 -0.81 -36.31 32.74
N VAL A 14 -0.73 -36.45 34.06
CA VAL A 14 0.38 -36.06 34.92
C VAL A 14 1.03 -37.34 35.42
N LEU A 15 2.37 -37.42 35.37
CA LEU A 15 3.31 -38.16 36.26
C LEU A 15 4.72 -37.89 35.71
N ALA A 16 5.53 -37.01 36.30
CA ALA A 16 6.43 -37.20 37.46
C ALA A 16 7.80 -37.86 37.14
N THR A 17 8.83 -37.00 37.10
CA THR A 17 10.19 -37.11 37.69
C THR A 17 10.96 -38.44 37.71
N ALA A 18 12.20 -38.40 37.19
CA ALA A 18 13.34 -39.11 37.79
C ALA A 18 14.68 -38.39 37.49
N CYS A 19 15.27 -37.78 38.51
CA CYS A 19 16.69 -37.41 38.55
C CYS A 19 17.49 -38.62 39.05
N SER A 20 18.69 -38.84 38.50
CA SER A 20 19.73 -39.63 39.16
C SER A 20 21.10 -39.04 38.86
N ASP A 21 21.76 -38.59 39.93
CA ASP A 21 23.19 -38.31 40.02
C ASP A 21 24.03 -39.56 39.68
N ARG A 22 25.20 -39.36 39.06
CA ARG A 22 26.33 -40.28 39.19
C ARG A 22 27.66 -39.55 39.03
N LYS A 23 28.46 -39.56 40.11
CA LYS A 23 29.82 -39.03 40.20
C LYS A 23 30.87 -39.95 39.54
N ASP A 24 31.80 -39.29 38.86
CA ASP A 24 33.24 -39.50 38.68
C ASP A 24 33.84 -40.92 38.55
N ALA A 25 34.50 -41.14 37.40
CA ALA A 25 35.73 -41.92 37.33
C ALA A 25 36.69 -41.26 36.32
N GLN A 26 37.93 -41.09 36.79
CA GLN A 26 39.07 -40.41 36.16
C GLN A 26 39.51 -41.03 34.82
N VAL A 27 39.99 -40.20 33.90
CA VAL A 27 40.81 -40.61 32.74
C VAL A 27 42.19 -39.93 32.84
N PRO A 28 43.31 -40.62 32.56
CA PRO A 28 44.67 -40.09 32.71
C PRO A 28 45.14 -39.25 31.52
N SER A 29 46.22 -38.52 31.77
CA SER A 29 46.85 -37.42 31.04
C SER A 29 47.73 -37.75 29.81
N LYS A 30 47.63 -36.85 28.80
CA LYS A 30 48.63 -36.35 27.79
C LYS A 30 49.19 -37.31 26.71
N PRO A 31 49.65 -36.83 25.52
CA PRO A 31 50.24 -35.52 25.26
C PRO A 31 49.72 -34.71 24.05
N SER A 32 50.18 -33.45 24.06
CA SER A 32 50.14 -32.40 23.05
C SER A 32 50.32 -32.89 21.60
N GLY A 33 49.42 -32.45 20.73
CA GLY A 33 49.60 -32.39 19.29
C GLY A 33 48.97 -31.09 18.79
N GLN A 34 49.80 -30.19 18.26
CA GLN A 34 49.36 -28.97 17.58
C GLN A 34 48.40 -29.32 16.44
N LYS A 35 47.22 -28.71 16.42
CA LYS A 35 46.33 -28.70 15.26
C LYS A 35 46.66 -27.45 14.44
N PRO A 36 46.88 -27.55 13.11
CA PRO A 36 47.19 -26.39 12.30
C PRO A 36 46.03 -25.40 12.34
N GLU A 37 46.37 -24.14 12.57
CA GLU A 37 45.56 -22.98 12.27
C GLU A 37 45.30 -23.00 10.77
N VAL A 38 44.09 -23.41 10.38
CA VAL A 38 43.63 -23.24 9.01
C VAL A 38 43.29 -21.77 8.87
N GLU A 39 44.27 -21.04 8.34
CA GLU A 39 44.13 -19.71 7.80
C GLU A 39 42.95 -19.72 6.84
N SER A 40 41.83 -19.15 7.28
CA SER A 40 40.67 -18.87 6.44
C SER A 40 41.09 -17.81 5.44
N THR A 41 41.64 -18.23 4.31
CA THR A 41 41.78 -17.38 3.13
C THR A 41 40.39 -16.94 2.71
N GLY A 42 39.96 -15.80 3.23
CA GLY A 42 38.79 -15.08 2.75
C GLY A 42 39.01 -14.79 1.28
N VAL A 43 38.33 -15.53 0.42
CA VAL A 43 38.17 -15.14 -0.98
C VAL A 43 37.50 -13.76 -0.93
N PRO A 44 38.11 -12.70 -1.48
CA PRO A 44 37.46 -11.40 -1.54
C PRO A 44 36.14 -11.58 -2.30
N ALA A 45 35.03 -11.08 -1.73
CA ALA A 45 33.79 -10.99 -2.48
C ALA A 45 34.11 -10.23 -3.79
N SER A 46 34.00 -10.93 -4.91
CA SER A 46 34.30 -10.36 -6.22
C SER A 46 33.41 -9.15 -6.45
N GLU A 47 34.01 -8.00 -6.78
CA GLU A 47 33.27 -6.79 -7.09
C GLU A 47 32.22 -7.06 -8.19
N PRO A 48 31.00 -6.51 -8.08
CA PRO A 48 29.97 -6.70 -9.09
C PRO A 48 30.45 -6.21 -10.45
N SER A 49 30.09 -6.92 -11.52
CA SER A 49 30.44 -6.51 -12.89
C SER A 49 29.95 -5.08 -13.20
N PRO A 50 30.61 -4.35 -14.13
CA PRO A 50 30.17 -3.00 -14.50
C PRO A 50 28.70 -2.92 -14.92
N GLU A 51 28.19 -3.95 -15.60
CA GLU A 51 26.78 -4.05 -15.98
C GLU A 51 25.84 -4.20 -14.78
N LYS A 52 26.22 -5.03 -13.79
CA LYS A 52 25.47 -5.21 -12.53
C LYS A 52 25.45 -3.89 -11.74
N GLN A 53 26.55 -3.15 -11.74
CA GLN A 53 26.64 -1.82 -11.10
C GLN A 53 25.78 -0.77 -11.80
N GLU A 54 25.82 -0.68 -13.13
CA GLU A 54 24.98 0.24 -13.92
C GLU A 54 23.49 -0.01 -13.64
N LYS A 55 23.09 -1.28 -13.61
CA LYS A 55 21.72 -1.68 -13.34
C LYS A 55 21.26 -1.36 -11.92
N LEU A 56 22.10 -1.65 -10.92
CA LEU A 56 21.83 -1.26 -9.53
C LEU A 56 21.66 0.26 -9.39
N SER A 57 22.51 1.04 -10.06
CA SER A 57 22.41 2.50 -10.06
C SER A 57 21.08 2.99 -10.64
N ARG A 58 20.62 2.40 -11.75
CA ARG A 58 19.32 2.72 -12.36
C ARG A 58 18.15 2.37 -11.45
N VAL A 59 18.16 1.17 -10.84
CA VAL A 59 17.11 0.76 -9.89
C VAL A 59 17.11 1.65 -8.66
N SER A 60 18.29 1.96 -8.11
CA SER A 60 18.43 2.88 -6.98
C SER A 60 17.86 4.25 -7.31
N THR A 61 18.20 4.81 -8.48
CA THR A 61 17.72 6.12 -8.93
C THR A 61 16.20 6.13 -9.08
N LEU A 62 15.63 5.13 -9.76
CA LEU A 62 14.18 5.01 -9.90
C LEU A 62 13.49 4.86 -8.54
N SER A 63 14.04 4.03 -7.67
CA SER A 63 13.46 3.80 -6.34
C SER A 63 13.45 5.08 -5.51
N GLU A 64 14.53 5.86 -5.55
CA GLU A 64 14.61 7.16 -4.88
C GLU A 64 13.56 8.13 -5.44
N GLN A 65 13.44 8.21 -6.76
CA GLN A 65 12.48 9.09 -7.43
C GLN A 65 11.03 8.79 -7.02
N LEU A 66 10.61 7.51 -7.09
CA LEU A 66 9.23 7.14 -6.75
C LEU A 66 8.91 7.35 -5.27
N HIS A 67 9.82 7.00 -4.35
CA HIS A 67 9.61 7.26 -2.92
C HIS A 67 9.58 8.75 -2.63
N GLN A 68 10.48 9.53 -3.22
CA GLN A 68 10.53 10.97 -3.00
C GLN A 68 9.28 11.67 -3.57
N GLN A 69 8.78 11.25 -4.72
CA GLN A 69 7.57 11.82 -5.31
C GLN A 69 6.35 11.54 -4.41
N ALA A 70 6.14 10.29 -3.98
CA ALA A 70 5.05 9.93 -3.09
C ALA A 70 5.11 10.70 -1.76
N LEU A 71 6.31 10.85 -1.18
CA LEU A 71 6.50 11.64 0.04
C LEU A 71 6.24 13.14 -0.19
N ASN A 72 6.71 13.71 -1.29
CA ASN A 72 6.49 15.13 -1.60
C ASN A 72 5.00 15.45 -1.74
N ASP A 73 4.26 14.60 -2.46
CA ASP A 73 2.83 14.82 -2.66
C ASP A 73 2.04 14.61 -1.37
N ALA A 74 2.44 13.65 -0.52
CA ALA A 74 1.85 13.50 0.82
C ALA A 74 2.15 14.71 1.73
N VAL A 75 3.36 15.28 1.67
CA VAL A 75 3.70 16.52 2.39
C VAL A 75 2.88 17.71 1.89
N ALA A 76 2.66 17.81 0.58
CA ALA A 76 1.81 18.83 -0.01
C ALA A 76 0.34 18.67 0.44
N LEU A 77 -0.18 17.43 0.46
CA LEU A 77 -1.49 17.12 1.01
C LEU A 77 -1.59 17.49 2.50
N HIS A 78 -0.62 17.12 3.32
CA HIS A 78 -0.62 17.50 4.74
C HIS A 78 -0.66 19.03 4.88
N ALA A 79 0.20 19.76 4.17
CA ALA A 79 0.19 21.23 4.19
C ALA A 79 -1.17 21.84 3.79
N SER A 80 -1.87 21.26 2.81
CA SER A 80 -3.20 21.74 2.40
C SER A 80 -4.28 21.40 3.42
N THR A 81 -4.24 20.21 4.04
CA THR A 81 -5.18 19.84 5.12
C THR A 81 -4.98 20.68 6.38
N THR A 82 -3.75 21.03 6.73
CA THR A 82 -3.47 22.00 7.81
C THR A 82 -4.01 23.39 7.47
N ASN A 83 -3.92 23.81 6.20
CA ASN A 83 -4.53 25.07 5.77
C ASN A 83 -6.06 25.00 5.79
N LEU A 84 -6.66 23.88 5.38
CA LEU A 84 -8.10 23.62 5.51
C LEU A 84 -8.54 23.70 6.98
N ARG A 85 -7.78 23.12 7.92
CA ARG A 85 -8.09 23.24 9.36
C ARG A 85 -8.02 24.68 9.87
N LYS A 86 -7.05 25.47 9.42
CA LYS A 86 -6.85 26.86 9.88
C LYS A 86 -7.81 27.86 9.22
N ASN A 87 -8.07 27.68 7.93
CA ASN A 87 -8.82 28.58 7.06
C ASN A 87 -9.88 27.76 6.29
N HIS A 88 -10.82 27.15 7.02
CA HIS A 88 -11.80 26.25 6.43
C HIS A 88 -12.73 27.00 5.47
N SER A 89 -12.73 26.57 4.22
CA SER A 89 -13.61 27.07 3.17
C SER A 89 -13.77 26.00 2.10
N PHE A 90 -14.74 26.18 1.21
CA PHE A 90 -14.86 25.30 0.05
C PHE A 90 -13.60 25.29 -0.82
N GLU A 91 -12.93 26.44 -0.97
CA GLU A 91 -11.69 26.55 -1.75
C GLU A 91 -10.55 25.74 -1.12
N THR A 92 -10.36 25.83 0.19
CA THR A 92 -9.31 25.05 0.88
C THR A 92 -9.64 23.55 0.92
N LEU A 93 -10.92 23.18 0.93
CA LEU A 93 -11.37 21.80 0.77
C LEU A 93 -11.05 21.27 -0.63
N GLN A 94 -11.39 22.01 -1.68
CA GLN A 94 -11.05 21.66 -3.07
C GLN A 94 -9.55 21.50 -3.27
N LYS A 95 -8.75 22.39 -2.66
CA LYS A 95 -7.29 22.26 -2.74
C LYS A 95 -6.78 20.98 -2.06
N SER A 96 -7.38 20.60 -0.96
CA SER A 96 -7.04 19.34 -0.26
C SER A 96 -7.40 18.12 -1.10
N ARG A 97 -8.55 18.15 -1.79
CA ARG A 97 -8.99 17.11 -2.74
C ARG A 97 -8.02 16.95 -3.91
N GLU A 98 -7.64 18.03 -4.57
CA GLU A 98 -6.66 18.00 -5.66
C GLU A 98 -5.35 17.35 -5.24
N LEU A 99 -4.85 17.71 -4.05
CA LEU A 99 -3.59 17.19 -3.53
C LEU A 99 -3.72 15.75 -3.01
N TRP A 100 -4.92 15.34 -2.60
CA TRP A 100 -5.20 13.94 -2.29
C TRP A 100 -5.10 13.08 -3.56
N LEU A 101 -5.71 13.51 -4.67
CA LEU A 101 -5.64 12.81 -5.96
C LEU A 101 -4.17 12.68 -6.44
N ALA A 102 -3.39 13.76 -6.31
CA ALA A 102 -1.97 13.74 -6.64
C ALA A 102 -1.16 12.77 -5.76
N SER A 103 -1.38 12.81 -4.44
CA SER A 103 -0.72 11.92 -3.49
C SER A 103 -1.07 10.44 -3.74
N HIS A 104 -2.35 10.15 -4.01
CA HIS A 104 -2.81 8.80 -4.30
C HIS A 104 -2.21 8.28 -5.61
N ARG A 105 -2.21 9.08 -6.68
CA ARG A 105 -1.53 8.73 -7.94
C ARG A 105 -0.07 8.34 -7.72
N SER A 106 0.68 9.13 -6.98
CA SER A 106 2.11 8.86 -6.73
C SER A 106 2.33 7.63 -5.84
N LEU A 107 1.43 7.37 -4.89
CA LEU A 107 1.42 6.13 -4.12
C LEU A 107 1.16 4.91 -5.01
N GLN A 108 0.18 5.01 -5.93
CA GLN A 108 -0.13 3.93 -6.88
C GLN A 108 1.04 3.63 -7.83
N ALA A 109 1.82 4.65 -8.22
CA ALA A 109 3.05 4.46 -8.98
C ALA A 109 4.15 3.79 -8.14
N LEU A 110 4.28 4.17 -6.87
CA LEU A 110 5.28 3.59 -5.94
C LEU A 110 5.09 2.07 -5.77
N TRP A 111 3.85 1.58 -5.77
CA TRP A 111 3.54 0.15 -5.66
C TRP A 111 4.19 -0.73 -6.74
N SER A 112 4.59 -0.16 -7.88
CA SER A 112 5.37 -0.87 -8.92
C SER A 112 6.72 -1.41 -8.44
N LEU A 113 7.31 -0.83 -7.39
CA LEU A 113 8.54 -1.33 -6.77
C LEU A 113 8.31 -2.52 -5.85
N TYR A 114 7.10 -2.66 -5.31
CA TYR A 114 6.75 -3.59 -4.24
C TYR A 114 6.09 -4.88 -4.75
N VAL A 115 6.09 -5.12 -6.07
CA VAL A 115 5.50 -6.33 -6.66
C VAL A 115 6.41 -7.56 -6.56
N LEU A 116 7.73 -7.36 -6.42
CA LEU A 116 8.71 -8.43 -6.25
C LEU A 116 8.78 -8.89 -4.79
N ASP A 117 9.16 -10.14 -4.56
CA ASP A 117 9.01 -10.79 -3.25
C ASP A 117 9.78 -10.05 -2.14
N SER A 118 11.07 -9.76 -2.32
CA SER A 118 11.88 -9.08 -1.29
C SER A 118 11.39 -7.65 -0.98
N PRO A 119 11.13 -6.77 -1.98
CA PRO A 119 10.43 -5.51 -1.75
C PRO A 119 9.08 -5.66 -1.04
N ALA A 120 8.23 -6.62 -1.45
CA ALA A 120 6.90 -6.83 -0.86
C ALA A 120 6.97 -7.17 0.64
N GLU A 121 8.02 -7.86 1.10
CA GLU A 121 8.21 -8.13 2.53
C GLU A 121 8.40 -6.85 3.37
N LEU A 122 8.84 -5.74 2.77
CA LEU A 122 8.90 -4.47 3.48
C LEU A 122 7.50 -3.93 3.83
N LEU A 123 6.50 -4.16 2.98
CA LEU A 123 5.12 -3.74 3.24
C LEU A 123 4.44 -4.52 4.37
N LYS A 124 5.01 -5.68 4.74
CA LYS A 124 4.57 -6.52 5.87
C LYS A 124 5.24 -6.13 7.19
N GLN A 125 6.19 -5.21 7.15
CA GLN A 125 6.81 -4.68 8.36
C GLN A 125 5.92 -3.61 9.00
N HIS A 126 6.15 -3.41 10.28
CA HIS A 126 5.44 -2.45 11.12
C HIS A 126 6.32 -1.20 11.25
N PRO A 127 5.78 0.02 11.07
CA PRO A 127 6.52 1.24 11.38
C PRO A 127 6.75 1.35 12.91
N ASN A 128 7.69 2.19 13.32
CA ASN A 128 8.13 2.25 14.73
C ASN A 128 7.03 2.64 15.73
N ASN A 129 5.96 3.28 15.24
CA ASN A 129 4.86 3.81 16.03
C ASN A 129 3.50 3.18 15.68
N SER A 130 3.47 2.01 15.01
CA SER A 130 2.21 1.30 14.75
C SER A 130 2.37 -0.20 14.93
N SER A 131 1.28 -0.82 15.36
CA SER A 131 1.05 -2.26 15.47
C SER A 131 0.59 -2.86 14.15
N PHE A 132 0.37 -2.03 13.11
CA PHE A 132 -0.11 -2.45 11.81
C PHE A 132 0.99 -2.41 10.75
N GLN A 133 0.80 -3.19 9.68
CA GLN A 133 1.76 -3.27 8.58
C GLN A 133 1.63 -2.07 7.64
N TYR A 134 2.71 -1.64 6.99
CA TYR A 134 2.68 -0.54 6.01
C TYR A 134 1.57 -0.67 4.96
N ARG A 135 1.31 -1.88 4.46
CA ARG A 135 0.23 -2.09 3.47
C ARG A 135 -1.15 -1.66 4.00
N SER A 136 -1.39 -1.91 5.29
CA SER A 136 -2.65 -1.66 5.98
C SER A 136 -2.87 -0.17 6.23
N ILE A 137 -1.85 0.50 6.78
CA ILE A 137 -1.93 1.91 7.18
C ILE A 137 -1.79 2.92 6.04
N LEU A 138 -1.35 2.51 4.85
CA LEU A 138 -1.15 3.43 3.72
C LEU A 138 -2.35 3.45 2.76
N ASP A 139 -2.93 2.29 2.43
CA ASP A 139 -3.78 2.19 1.23
C ASP A 139 -4.80 1.02 1.31
N GLN A 140 -5.25 0.65 2.52
CA GLN A 140 -6.20 -0.46 2.70
C GLN A 140 -7.63 -0.03 2.37
N THR A 141 -8.36 -0.92 1.70
CA THR A 141 -9.77 -0.80 1.30
C THR A 141 -10.40 -2.22 1.33
N PRO A 142 -11.73 -2.39 1.45
CA PRO A 142 -12.77 -1.39 1.72
C PRO A 142 -12.81 -0.86 3.16
N LEU A 143 -13.53 0.25 3.37
CA LEU A 143 -13.78 0.85 4.69
C LEU A 143 -15.27 0.95 5.00
N LEU A 144 -15.61 1.00 6.29
CA LEU A 144 -16.97 1.30 6.76
C LEU A 144 -17.07 2.80 7.12
N PRO A 145 -17.75 3.64 6.30
CA PRO A 145 -17.72 5.10 6.48
C PRO A 145 -18.35 5.57 7.79
N GLY A 146 -19.40 4.87 8.24
CA GLY A 146 -20.09 5.16 9.50
C GLY A 146 -19.22 5.03 10.74
N TYR A 147 -18.04 4.41 10.62
CA TYR A 147 -17.06 4.34 11.69
C TYR A 147 -16.30 5.65 11.88
N LEU A 148 -16.13 6.45 10.83
CA LEU A 148 -15.42 7.72 10.85
C LEU A 148 -16.37 8.89 11.07
N ASP A 149 -17.47 8.94 10.33
CA ASP A 149 -18.39 10.09 10.29
C ASP A 149 -19.86 9.66 10.10
N THR A 150 -20.73 10.65 10.04
CA THR A 150 -22.13 10.58 9.65
C THR A 150 -22.31 9.91 8.29
N VAL A 151 -23.25 8.97 8.23
CA VAL A 151 -23.76 8.36 7.00
C VAL A 151 -25.28 8.42 6.97
N GLU A 152 -25.88 8.16 5.81
CA GLU A 152 -27.33 8.10 5.67
C GLU A 152 -27.94 7.09 6.64
N GLY A 153 -29.01 7.50 7.34
CA GLY A 153 -29.67 6.70 8.38
C GLY A 153 -28.99 6.74 9.76
N TYR A 154 -27.74 7.21 9.85
CA TYR A 154 -26.97 7.28 11.11
C TYR A 154 -26.31 8.66 11.29
N PRO A 155 -27.08 9.70 11.66
CA PRO A 155 -26.60 11.09 11.70
C PRO A 155 -25.54 11.37 12.79
N ALA A 156 -25.51 10.57 13.85
CA ALA A 156 -24.62 10.73 15.00
C ALA A 156 -23.58 9.59 15.14
N SER A 157 -23.19 8.96 14.02
CA SER A 157 -22.22 7.88 13.99
C SER A 157 -20.79 8.35 13.84
N GLY A 158 -19.86 7.51 14.27
CA GLY A 158 -18.44 7.65 13.93
C GLY A 158 -17.62 8.46 14.94
N LEU A 159 -16.31 8.39 14.78
CA LEU A 159 -15.33 9.00 15.70
C LEU A 159 -15.51 10.51 15.87
N VAL A 160 -16.03 11.21 14.85
CA VAL A 160 -16.27 12.66 14.95
C VAL A 160 -17.38 13.02 15.91
N HIS A 161 -18.29 12.10 16.26
CA HIS A 161 -19.35 12.31 17.26
C HIS A 161 -18.97 11.83 18.67
N ALA A 162 -17.84 11.12 18.82
CA ALA A 162 -17.31 10.71 20.13
C ALA A 162 -16.57 11.87 20.82
N LEU A 163 -17.32 12.88 21.26
CA LEU A 163 -16.77 14.17 21.76
C LEU A 163 -15.90 14.02 23.02
N ASP A 164 -16.04 12.92 23.76
CA ASP A 164 -15.26 12.56 24.94
C ASP A 164 -13.87 11.97 24.61
N LEU A 165 -13.61 11.60 23.35
CA LEU A 165 -12.36 11.01 22.91
C LEU A 165 -11.54 12.02 22.08
N PRO A 166 -10.28 12.32 22.43
CA PRO A 166 -9.45 13.23 21.64
C PRO A 166 -9.01 12.58 20.34
N ILE A 167 -9.23 13.27 19.21
CA ILE A 167 -8.65 12.83 17.93
C ILE A 167 -7.13 12.96 18.02
N SER A 168 -6.45 11.83 17.95
CA SER A 168 -5.00 11.74 18.10
C SER A 168 -4.50 10.47 17.45
N HIS A 169 -3.21 10.44 17.13
CA HIS A 169 -2.53 9.24 16.63
C HIS A 169 -2.82 7.99 17.49
N ALA A 170 -2.76 8.13 18.82
CA ALA A 170 -2.99 7.02 19.74
C ALA A 170 -4.44 6.49 19.68
N LEU A 171 -5.43 7.38 19.54
CA LEU A 171 -6.82 6.97 19.34
C LEU A 171 -6.97 6.25 17.99
N LEU A 172 -6.43 6.82 16.91
CA LEU A 172 -6.56 6.23 15.57
C LEU A 172 -5.91 4.84 15.52
N GLU A 173 -4.77 4.65 16.19
CA GLU A 173 -4.08 3.37 16.33
C GLU A 173 -4.94 2.35 17.07
N GLU A 174 -5.50 2.73 18.22
CA GLU A 174 -6.41 1.87 18.99
C GLU A 174 -7.65 1.46 18.19
N LYS A 175 -8.15 2.37 17.34
CA LYS A 175 -9.39 2.18 16.58
C LYS A 175 -9.18 1.51 15.22
N HIS A 176 -7.96 1.43 14.71
CA HIS A 176 -7.68 0.80 13.43
C HIS A 176 -7.88 -0.71 13.53
N LEU A 177 -8.72 -1.28 12.66
CA LEU A 177 -8.99 -2.73 12.57
C LEU A 177 -9.37 -3.40 13.90
N PHE A 178 -9.87 -2.62 14.88
CA PHE A 178 -10.02 -3.07 16.27
C PHE A 178 -10.99 -4.24 16.41
N ALA A 179 -12.13 -4.17 15.71
CA ALA A 179 -13.20 -5.16 15.81
C ALA A 179 -13.66 -5.71 14.46
N ASP A 180 -13.33 -5.01 13.38
CA ASP A 180 -13.79 -5.32 12.02
C ASP A 180 -12.72 -4.90 11.00
N PRO A 181 -12.45 -5.72 9.96
CA PRO A 181 -11.47 -5.38 8.93
C PRO A 181 -11.81 -4.11 8.13
N LEU A 182 -13.05 -3.61 8.19
CA LEU A 182 -13.51 -2.38 7.55
C LEU A 182 -13.31 -1.13 8.44
N PHE A 183 -12.89 -1.30 9.70
CA PHE A 183 -12.69 -0.19 10.65
C PHE A 183 -11.36 0.51 10.38
N LEU A 184 -11.28 1.22 9.26
CA LEU A 184 -10.06 1.91 8.83
C LEU A 184 -10.02 3.33 9.37
N THR A 185 -8.92 3.65 10.05
CA THR A 185 -8.59 4.97 10.63
C THR A 185 -7.24 5.51 10.15
N TYR A 186 -6.67 4.91 9.10
CA TYR A 186 -5.40 5.31 8.49
C TYR A 186 -5.44 5.17 6.97
N GLY A 187 -4.53 5.87 6.30
CA GLY A 187 -4.26 5.69 4.88
C GLY A 187 -5.20 6.48 3.98
N MET A 188 -5.02 6.31 2.68
CA MET A 188 -5.64 7.16 1.66
C MET A 188 -7.18 7.15 1.72
N HIS A 189 -7.82 6.01 1.97
CA HIS A 189 -9.27 5.86 1.85
C HIS A 189 -10.06 6.51 3.00
N PRO A 190 -9.64 6.43 4.28
CA PRO A 190 -10.21 7.28 5.32
C PRO A 190 -10.08 8.78 5.02
N LEU A 191 -8.94 9.26 4.51
CA LEU A 191 -8.81 10.65 4.08
C LEU A 191 -9.79 11.00 2.95
N GLU A 192 -9.93 10.12 1.96
CA GLU A 192 -10.85 10.27 0.84
C GLU A 192 -12.28 10.50 1.34
N PHE A 193 -12.77 9.60 2.21
CA PHE A 193 -14.10 9.69 2.76
C PHE A 193 -14.32 11.02 3.47
N MET A 194 -13.39 11.43 4.33
CA MET A 194 -13.52 12.68 5.08
C MET A 194 -13.51 13.92 4.18
N LEU A 195 -12.76 13.88 3.07
CA LEU A 195 -12.66 14.99 2.12
C LEU A 195 -13.86 15.06 1.17
N TRP A 196 -14.53 13.96 0.83
CA TRP A 196 -15.61 13.94 -0.18
C TRP A 196 -17.01 13.64 0.37
N SER A 197 -17.17 13.14 1.59
CA SER A 197 -18.47 12.77 2.16
C SER A 197 -19.50 13.90 2.01
N LYS A 198 -20.66 13.56 1.43
CA LYS A 198 -21.77 14.51 1.19
C LYS A 198 -22.38 15.02 2.50
N SER A 199 -22.26 14.26 3.58
CA SER A 199 -22.74 14.62 4.92
C SER A 199 -21.63 15.13 5.86
N GLY A 200 -20.39 15.19 5.37
CA GLY A 200 -19.21 15.65 6.10
C GLY A 200 -18.80 17.08 5.71
N LEU A 201 -17.49 17.30 5.53
CA LEU A 201 -16.93 18.62 5.21
C LEU A 201 -17.51 19.24 3.93
N SER A 202 -18.00 18.42 2.97
CA SER A 202 -18.73 18.93 1.81
C SER A 202 -19.97 19.71 2.22
N ALA A 203 -20.77 19.20 3.15
CA ALA A 203 -21.96 19.88 3.63
C ALA A 203 -21.59 21.09 4.48
N ASP A 204 -20.60 20.94 5.37
CA ASP A 204 -20.19 21.99 6.31
C ASP A 204 -19.64 23.24 5.61
N LEU A 205 -18.93 23.06 4.48
CA LEU A 205 -18.17 24.13 3.82
C LEU A 205 -18.74 24.59 2.48
N ASN A 206 -19.82 23.98 1.97
CA ASN A 206 -20.40 24.39 0.70
C ASN A 206 -21.02 25.80 0.80
N SER A 207 -20.57 26.71 -0.06
CA SER A 207 -21.04 28.10 -0.11
C SER A 207 -22.48 28.25 -0.58
N ASP A 208 -23.01 27.26 -1.31
CA ASP A 208 -24.38 27.26 -1.84
C ASP A 208 -25.38 26.57 -0.91
N ALA A 209 -24.91 25.98 0.19
CA ALA A 209 -25.80 25.52 1.25
C ALA A 209 -26.49 26.76 1.87
N PRO A 210 -27.81 26.72 2.15
CA PRO A 210 -28.46 27.78 2.89
C PRO A 210 -27.66 28.00 4.18
N GLN A 211 -27.05 29.19 4.32
CA GLN A 211 -26.34 29.56 5.53
C GLN A 211 -27.27 29.23 6.71
N PRO A 212 -26.88 28.32 7.63
CA PRO A 212 -27.70 28.08 8.80
C PRO A 212 -27.86 29.42 9.49
N ALA A 213 -29.11 29.83 9.70
CA ALA A 213 -29.45 31.12 10.28
C ALA A 213 -28.78 31.25 11.66
N THR A 214 -27.58 31.85 11.72
CA THR A 214 -26.88 32.31 12.93
C THR A 214 -26.87 31.40 14.17
N THR A 215 -27.16 30.10 14.03
CA THR A 215 -27.35 29.15 15.13
C THR A 215 -27.01 27.73 14.69
N ALA A 216 -25.80 27.50 14.16
CA ALA A 216 -25.25 26.15 14.22
C ALA A 216 -25.17 25.76 15.71
N SER A 217 -25.68 24.59 16.09
CA SER A 217 -25.58 24.14 17.48
C SER A 217 -24.11 24.01 17.89
N GLU A 218 -23.83 24.15 19.19
CA GLU A 218 -22.49 23.95 19.73
C GLU A 218 -21.91 22.59 19.30
N ASP A 219 -22.73 21.54 19.35
CA ASP A 219 -22.38 20.19 18.90
C ASP A 219 -22.01 20.14 17.41
N ALA A 220 -22.74 20.84 16.54
CA ALA A 220 -22.44 20.85 15.10
C ALA A 220 -21.08 21.52 14.81
N MET A 221 -20.76 22.61 15.51
CA MET A 221 -19.45 23.25 15.39
C MET A 221 -18.32 22.35 15.91
N GLN A 222 -18.56 21.64 17.02
CA GLN A 222 -17.59 20.68 17.57
C GLN A 222 -17.35 19.50 16.61
N VAL A 223 -18.40 18.94 16.01
CA VAL A 223 -18.28 17.86 15.01
C VAL A 223 -17.49 18.33 13.79
N MET A 224 -17.79 19.51 13.24
CA MET A 224 -17.01 20.08 12.13
C MET A 224 -15.54 20.25 12.51
N GLN A 225 -15.25 20.75 13.72
CA GLN A 225 -13.87 20.91 14.18
C GLN A 225 -13.14 19.56 14.31
N ARG A 226 -13.85 18.51 14.76
CA ARG A 226 -13.32 17.15 14.85
C ARG A 226 -13.08 16.54 13.47
N ARG A 227 -13.92 16.82 12.47
CA ARG A 227 -13.68 16.42 11.06
C ARG A 227 -12.38 17.04 10.54
N LEU A 228 -12.18 18.34 10.76
CA LEU A 228 -10.95 19.04 10.36
C LEU A 228 -9.71 18.50 11.09
N GLU A 229 -9.83 18.20 12.39
CA GLU A 229 -8.75 17.59 13.17
C GLU A 229 -8.43 16.17 12.71
N LEU A 230 -9.44 15.37 12.36
CA LEU A 230 -9.25 14.03 11.84
C LEU A 230 -8.51 14.04 10.50
N VAL A 231 -8.92 14.88 9.56
CA VAL A 231 -8.24 15.02 8.26
C VAL A 231 -6.77 15.43 8.42
N ASP A 232 -6.49 16.40 9.30
CA ASP A 232 -5.12 16.89 9.59
C ASP A 232 -4.26 15.82 10.29
N THR A 233 -4.85 15.03 11.20
CA THR A 233 -4.16 13.92 11.88
C THR A 233 -3.83 12.80 10.90
N LEU A 234 -4.80 12.40 10.07
CA LEU A 234 -4.64 11.35 9.07
C LEU A 234 -3.53 11.68 8.05
N SER A 235 -3.48 12.94 7.56
CA SER A 235 -2.44 13.37 6.62
C SER A 235 -1.05 13.48 7.26
N THR A 236 -0.99 13.87 8.54
CA THR A 236 0.24 13.86 9.34
C THR A 236 0.81 12.44 9.46
N ASP A 237 -0.05 11.47 9.80
CA ASP A 237 0.34 10.07 9.95
C ASP A 237 0.79 9.47 8.61
N LEU A 238 0.11 9.78 7.50
CA LEU A 238 0.52 9.38 6.15
C LEU A 238 1.96 9.83 5.81
N VAL A 239 2.30 11.10 6.09
CA VAL A 239 3.66 11.63 5.87
C VAL A 239 4.69 10.90 6.73
N SER A 240 4.36 10.66 8.00
CA SER A 240 5.23 9.92 8.92
C SER A 240 5.53 8.52 8.39
N TYR A 241 4.50 7.78 7.98
CA TYR A 241 4.66 6.42 7.51
C TYR A 241 5.37 6.32 6.16
N LEU A 242 5.11 7.22 5.21
CA LEU A 242 5.87 7.25 3.95
C LEU A 242 7.34 7.61 4.16
N THR A 243 7.63 8.49 5.13
CA THR A 243 9.01 8.81 5.52
C THR A 243 9.73 7.56 6.06
N GLN A 244 9.06 6.81 6.94
CA GLN A 244 9.61 5.59 7.52
C GLN A 244 9.77 4.48 6.48
N LEU A 245 8.81 4.31 5.56
CA LEU A 245 8.88 3.32 4.48
C LEU A 245 10.06 3.62 3.54
N LYS A 246 10.26 4.88 3.16
CA LYS A 246 11.43 5.31 2.38
C LYS A 246 12.74 4.99 3.12
N ALA A 247 12.84 5.33 4.40
CA ALA A 247 14.02 5.02 5.20
C ALA A 247 14.28 3.50 5.30
N LEU A 248 13.21 2.71 5.46
CA LEU A 248 13.28 1.25 5.50
C LEU A 248 13.78 0.67 4.18
N TRP A 249 13.32 1.20 3.05
CA TRP A 249 13.81 0.82 1.72
C TRP A 249 15.33 1.01 1.60
N HIS A 250 15.85 2.17 2.01
CA HIS A 250 17.29 2.42 1.99
C HIS A 250 18.06 1.51 2.93
N GLN A 251 17.53 1.28 4.14
CA GLN A 251 18.18 0.44 5.14
C GLN A 251 18.26 -1.02 4.71
N LYS A 252 17.18 -1.58 4.15
CA LYS A 252 17.11 -2.98 3.73
C LYS A 252 17.69 -3.20 2.34
N SER A 253 17.73 -2.15 1.52
CA SER A 253 18.26 -2.13 0.16
C SER A 253 17.86 -3.38 -0.65
N PRO A 254 16.55 -3.58 -0.93
CA PRO A 254 16.07 -4.77 -1.62
C PRO A 254 16.47 -4.80 -3.12
N LEU A 255 17.48 -4.03 -3.53
CA LEU A 255 17.89 -3.81 -4.91
C LEU A 255 18.33 -5.11 -5.60
N ASN A 256 18.83 -6.09 -4.83
CA ASN A 256 19.20 -7.41 -5.37
C ASN A 256 18.00 -8.17 -5.95
N ALA A 257 16.77 -7.86 -5.53
CA ALA A 257 15.56 -8.45 -6.12
C ALA A 257 15.41 -8.12 -7.62
N PHE A 258 16.07 -7.05 -8.08
CA PHE A 258 16.04 -6.60 -9.46
C PHE A 258 17.22 -7.13 -10.28
N LEU A 259 18.07 -7.99 -9.71
CA LEU A 259 19.22 -8.58 -10.39
C LEU A 259 19.01 -10.08 -10.60
N PRO A 260 19.45 -10.64 -11.73
CA PRO A 260 19.48 -12.09 -11.89
C PRO A 260 20.25 -12.74 -10.75
N SER A 261 19.73 -13.86 -10.24
CA SER A 261 20.45 -14.69 -9.28
C SER A 261 21.66 -15.32 -9.96
N ASP A 262 22.77 -15.41 -9.23
CA ASP A 262 23.96 -16.13 -9.69
C ASP A 262 23.71 -17.67 -9.71
N THR A 263 22.70 -18.14 -8.97
CA THR A 263 22.26 -19.55 -8.92
C THR A 263 20.73 -19.65 -9.04
N PRO A 264 20.15 -19.35 -10.21
CA PRO A 264 18.71 -19.30 -10.36
C PRO A 264 18.11 -20.70 -10.32
N THR A 265 17.17 -20.92 -9.40
CA THR A 265 16.37 -22.14 -9.27
C THR A 265 14.99 -22.02 -9.91
N LYS A 266 14.56 -20.79 -10.21
CA LYS A 266 13.25 -20.46 -10.80
C LYS A 266 13.40 -19.45 -11.92
N ARG A 267 12.41 -19.40 -12.83
CA ARG A 267 12.38 -18.47 -13.97
C ARG A 267 12.41 -17.00 -13.53
N ASN A 268 11.71 -16.65 -12.46
CA ASN A 268 11.69 -15.27 -11.93
C ASN A 268 13.06 -14.81 -11.39
N GLU A 269 13.92 -15.75 -10.96
CA GLU A 269 15.29 -15.46 -10.52
C GLU A 269 16.25 -15.27 -11.71
N GLN A 270 15.92 -15.80 -12.89
CA GLN A 270 16.69 -15.58 -14.12
C GLN A 270 16.41 -14.19 -14.70
N HIS A 271 15.15 -13.75 -14.63
CA HIS A 271 14.66 -12.57 -15.35
C HIS A 271 13.78 -11.67 -14.47
N PRO A 272 14.32 -11.07 -13.40
CA PRO A 272 13.52 -10.27 -12.45
C PRO A 272 12.90 -9.02 -13.08
N GLN A 273 13.48 -8.49 -14.17
CA GLN A 273 12.91 -7.43 -15.00
C GLN A 273 11.55 -7.83 -15.59
N LEU A 274 11.53 -8.97 -16.29
CA LEU A 274 10.32 -9.56 -16.85
C LEU A 274 9.32 -9.82 -15.74
N GLU A 275 9.75 -10.46 -14.66
CA GLU A 275 8.89 -10.72 -13.52
C GLU A 275 8.25 -9.45 -12.96
N GLN A 276 9.02 -8.36 -12.81
CA GLN A 276 8.50 -7.11 -12.28
C GLN A 276 7.36 -6.56 -13.13
N VAL A 277 7.56 -6.39 -14.44
CA VAL A 277 6.52 -5.79 -15.29
C VAL A 277 5.31 -6.73 -15.45
N MET A 278 5.54 -8.04 -15.50
CA MET A 278 4.45 -9.03 -15.51
C MET A 278 3.63 -8.93 -14.23
N ARG A 279 4.27 -8.82 -13.06
CA ARG A 279 3.55 -8.67 -11.80
C ARG A 279 2.87 -7.31 -11.66
N ILE A 280 3.39 -6.25 -12.27
CA ILE A 280 2.66 -4.97 -12.34
C ILE A 280 1.36 -5.16 -13.11
N ILE A 281 1.43 -5.76 -14.30
CA ILE A 281 0.23 -6.03 -15.10
C ILE A 281 -0.72 -6.97 -14.34
N ASP A 282 -0.22 -8.09 -13.84
CA ASP A 282 -1.05 -9.12 -13.22
C ASP A 282 -1.67 -8.64 -11.88
N ARG A 283 -0.90 -7.99 -11.01
CA ARG A 283 -1.33 -7.66 -9.64
C ARG A 283 -1.86 -6.24 -9.46
N LEU A 284 -1.44 -5.29 -10.28
CA LEU A 284 -1.82 -3.89 -10.11
C LEU A 284 -2.78 -3.38 -11.20
N ILE A 285 -2.95 -4.14 -12.28
CA ILE A 285 -3.90 -3.81 -13.36
C ILE A 285 -4.97 -4.88 -13.46
N LEU A 286 -4.63 -6.12 -13.83
CA LEU A 286 -5.60 -7.19 -14.07
C LEU A 286 -6.39 -7.54 -12.81
N ALA A 287 -5.75 -7.65 -11.65
CA ALA A 287 -6.44 -7.89 -10.38
C ALA A 287 -7.53 -6.84 -10.10
N GLU A 288 -7.25 -5.57 -10.39
CA GLU A 288 -8.17 -4.45 -10.15
C GLU A 288 -9.35 -4.44 -11.14
N LEU A 289 -9.18 -5.06 -12.31
CA LEU A 289 -10.24 -5.27 -13.30
C LEU A 289 -11.09 -6.52 -13.02
N THR A 290 -10.81 -7.28 -11.96
CA THR A 290 -11.64 -8.43 -11.60
C THR A 290 -12.93 -8.01 -10.89
N PRO A 291 -14.08 -8.66 -11.19
CA PRO A 291 -15.34 -8.35 -10.52
C PRO A 291 -15.28 -8.69 -9.02
N LEU A 292 -16.01 -7.91 -8.22
CA LEU A 292 -16.18 -8.20 -6.79
C LEU A 292 -16.98 -9.50 -6.60
N GLU A 293 -16.59 -10.31 -5.61
CA GLU A 293 -17.31 -11.54 -5.31
C GLU A 293 -18.62 -11.22 -4.58
N GLY A 294 -19.76 -11.58 -5.19
CA GLY A 294 -21.07 -11.42 -4.58
C GLY A 294 -21.66 -10.01 -4.60
N GLU A 295 -20.90 -9.02 -5.09
CA GLU A 295 -21.30 -7.61 -5.19
C GLU A 295 -21.19 -7.12 -6.64
N PRO A 296 -22.04 -6.17 -7.09
CA PRO A 296 -21.86 -5.53 -8.38
C PRO A 296 -20.62 -4.62 -8.36
N GLY A 297 -19.86 -4.64 -9.44
CA GLY A 297 -18.69 -3.78 -9.62
C GLY A 297 -17.37 -4.54 -9.67
N TRP A 298 -16.27 -3.80 -9.54
CA TRP A 298 -14.90 -4.27 -9.72
C TRP A 298 -13.98 -3.71 -8.64
N HIS A 299 -12.90 -4.43 -8.34
CA HIS A 299 -11.98 -4.07 -7.26
C HIS A 299 -11.43 -2.64 -7.35
N TYR A 300 -11.11 -2.14 -8.55
CA TYR A 300 -10.62 -0.77 -8.68
C TYR A 300 -11.60 0.25 -8.07
N GLN A 301 -12.91 0.03 -8.15
CA GLN A 301 -13.91 0.98 -7.66
C GLN A 301 -13.83 1.20 -6.14
N GLU A 302 -13.30 0.22 -5.39
CA GLU A 302 -13.06 0.36 -3.95
C GLU A 302 -12.00 1.42 -3.61
N HIS A 303 -11.20 1.86 -4.57
CA HIS A 303 -10.16 2.86 -4.38
C HIS A 303 -10.60 4.32 -4.57
N MET A 304 -11.83 4.55 -5.06
CA MET A 304 -12.36 5.89 -5.39
C MET A 304 -13.88 5.98 -5.17
N VAL A 305 -14.35 5.36 -4.09
CA VAL A 305 -15.77 5.31 -3.71
C VAL A 305 -16.38 6.70 -3.53
N TYR A 306 -15.59 7.67 -3.07
CA TYR A 306 -16.07 9.02 -2.74
C TYR A 306 -15.53 10.09 -3.66
N ALA A 307 -14.29 9.94 -4.14
CA ALA A 307 -13.69 10.87 -5.09
C ALA A 307 -14.39 10.83 -6.46
N GLU A 308 -14.96 9.67 -6.82
CA GLU A 308 -15.61 9.43 -8.11
C GLU A 308 -14.69 9.77 -9.31
N ASP A 309 -13.37 9.68 -9.13
CA ASP A 309 -12.33 9.86 -10.14
C ASP A 309 -11.44 8.61 -10.14
N SER A 310 -11.48 7.82 -11.22
CA SER A 310 -10.60 6.65 -11.41
C SER A 310 -9.33 6.98 -12.19
N ALA A 311 -9.29 8.13 -12.87
CA ALA A 311 -8.25 8.48 -13.82
C ALA A 311 -6.91 8.61 -13.10
N HIS A 312 -6.86 9.28 -11.94
CA HIS A 312 -5.64 9.43 -11.17
C HIS A 312 -5.06 8.09 -10.66
N PHE A 313 -5.93 7.14 -10.26
CA PHE A 313 -5.55 5.80 -9.82
C PHE A 313 -4.87 5.03 -10.96
N TRP A 314 -5.55 4.92 -12.10
CA TRP A 314 -5.02 4.21 -13.27
C TRP A 314 -3.77 4.87 -13.83
N GLN A 315 -3.76 6.20 -13.85
CA GLN A 315 -2.60 6.98 -14.25
C GLN A 315 -1.38 6.65 -13.39
N GLY A 316 -1.54 6.52 -12.08
CA GLY A 316 -0.46 6.10 -11.16
C GLY A 316 0.05 4.69 -11.46
N ARG A 317 -0.86 3.71 -11.62
CA ARG A 317 -0.50 2.32 -11.96
C ARG A 317 0.31 2.24 -13.26
N VAL A 318 -0.15 2.94 -14.30
CA VAL A 318 0.52 2.94 -15.61
C VAL A 318 1.84 3.71 -15.56
N ASP A 319 1.94 4.82 -14.80
CA ASP A 319 3.22 5.51 -14.61
C ASP A 319 4.26 4.60 -13.95
N GLY A 320 3.87 3.81 -12.93
CA GLY A 320 4.74 2.80 -12.33
C GLY A 320 5.18 1.71 -13.32
N LEU A 321 4.28 1.26 -14.21
CA LEU A 321 4.62 0.34 -15.30
C LEU A 321 5.62 0.96 -16.27
N THR A 322 5.35 2.17 -16.76
CA THR A 322 6.22 2.90 -17.69
C THR A 322 7.61 3.10 -17.09
N SER A 323 7.69 3.56 -15.84
CA SER A 323 8.94 3.71 -15.11
C SER A 323 9.71 2.39 -14.98
N SER A 324 9.02 1.28 -14.70
CA SER A 324 9.65 -0.04 -14.58
C SER A 324 10.18 -0.56 -15.92
N LEU A 325 9.48 -0.28 -17.03
CA LEU A 325 9.95 -0.59 -18.38
C LEU A 325 11.24 0.17 -18.72
N THR A 326 11.46 1.36 -18.17
CA THR A 326 12.73 2.09 -18.36
C THR A 326 13.92 1.39 -17.74
N LEU A 327 13.75 0.39 -16.86
CA LEU A 327 14.86 -0.43 -16.33
C LEU A 327 15.35 -1.44 -17.36
N TRP A 328 14.58 -1.72 -18.41
CA TRP A 328 14.94 -2.61 -19.51
C TRP A 328 15.69 -1.81 -20.56
N LYS A 329 16.99 -2.09 -20.71
CA LYS A 329 17.86 -1.34 -21.63
C LYS A 329 17.35 -1.49 -23.08
N ASN A 330 17.23 -0.38 -23.81
CA ASN A 330 16.94 -0.30 -25.26
C ASN A 330 15.61 -0.92 -25.74
N ASN A 331 14.55 -0.98 -24.91
CA ASN A 331 13.41 -1.86 -25.24
C ASN A 331 11.99 -1.32 -24.99
N THR A 332 11.81 -0.02 -24.74
CA THR A 332 10.47 0.56 -24.53
C THR A 332 9.78 0.91 -25.85
N ALA A 333 10.51 1.40 -26.84
CA ALA A 333 9.95 1.87 -28.11
C ALA A 333 8.97 0.90 -28.79
N PRO A 334 9.20 -0.44 -28.79
CA PRO A 334 8.27 -1.38 -29.41
C PRO A 334 6.96 -1.64 -28.64
N VAL A 335 6.84 -1.15 -27.40
CA VAL A 335 5.63 -1.35 -26.55
C VAL A 335 5.01 -0.03 -26.08
N GLU A 336 5.56 1.12 -26.50
CA GLU A 336 5.09 2.45 -26.09
C GLU A 336 3.66 2.72 -26.55
N GLN A 337 3.31 2.27 -27.76
CA GLN A 337 1.96 2.41 -28.29
C GLN A 337 0.96 1.61 -27.46
N GLU A 338 1.28 0.36 -27.14
CA GLU A 338 0.42 -0.54 -26.35
C GLU A 338 0.22 -0.04 -24.92
N VAL A 339 1.27 0.53 -24.31
CA VAL A 339 1.17 1.17 -23.00
C VAL A 339 0.27 2.42 -23.08
N SER A 340 0.36 3.19 -24.17
CA SER A 340 -0.51 4.36 -24.38
C SER A 340 -1.98 3.96 -24.59
N GLU A 341 -2.24 2.97 -25.42
CA GLU A 341 -3.60 2.45 -25.67
C GLU A 341 -4.22 1.88 -24.39
N LEU A 342 -3.44 1.11 -23.62
CA LEU A 342 -3.88 0.59 -22.32
C LEU A 342 -4.18 1.75 -21.35
N ARG A 343 -3.33 2.77 -21.29
CA ARG A 343 -3.55 3.97 -20.47
C ARG A 343 -4.87 4.64 -20.80
N GLU A 344 -5.09 4.94 -22.08
CA GLU A 344 -6.31 5.60 -22.56
C GLU A 344 -7.57 4.79 -22.24
N CYS A 345 -7.51 3.46 -22.38
CA CYS A 345 -8.61 2.58 -22.01
C CYS A 345 -8.93 2.66 -20.51
N LEU A 346 -7.90 2.51 -19.65
CA LEU A 346 -8.06 2.46 -18.20
C LEU A 346 -8.58 3.78 -17.63
N ILE A 347 -8.02 4.92 -18.03
CA ILE A 347 -8.45 6.24 -17.52
C ILE A 347 -9.89 6.60 -17.94
N ALA A 348 -10.43 5.94 -18.97
CA ALA A 348 -11.80 6.13 -19.43
C ALA A 348 -12.82 5.28 -18.65
N LEU A 349 -12.39 4.38 -17.76
CA LEU A 349 -13.29 3.57 -16.94
C LEU A 349 -13.96 4.42 -15.86
N SER A 350 -15.28 4.43 -15.78
CA SER A 350 -16.01 5.16 -14.74
C SER A 350 -15.96 4.43 -13.40
N PRO A 351 -15.68 5.13 -12.27
CA PRO A 351 -15.67 4.51 -10.95
C PRO A 351 -17.07 4.17 -10.42
N THR A 352 -18.15 4.67 -11.05
CA THR A 352 -19.53 4.54 -10.55
C THR A 352 -20.44 3.70 -11.45
N ASP A 353 -20.09 3.49 -12.71
CA ASP A 353 -20.94 2.73 -13.63
C ASP A 353 -20.63 1.23 -13.56
N THR A 354 -21.61 0.46 -13.08
CA THR A 354 -21.54 -1.00 -12.94
C THR A 354 -21.85 -1.75 -14.24
N LYS A 355 -22.15 -1.05 -15.34
CA LYS A 355 -22.52 -1.63 -16.65
C LYS A 355 -21.43 -1.47 -17.71
N GLN A 356 -20.17 -1.30 -17.29
CA GLN A 356 -19.03 -1.10 -18.19
C GLN A 356 -18.29 -2.40 -18.57
N GLN A 357 -18.96 -3.55 -18.52
CA GLN A 357 -18.32 -4.85 -18.68
C GLN A 357 -17.57 -4.97 -20.03
N GLU A 358 -18.12 -4.47 -21.13
CA GLU A 358 -17.47 -4.51 -22.45
C GLU A 358 -16.20 -3.64 -22.49
N GLN A 359 -16.21 -2.47 -21.85
CA GLN A 359 -15.05 -1.59 -21.78
C GLN A 359 -13.95 -2.20 -20.90
N ILE A 360 -14.33 -2.82 -19.78
CA ILE A 360 -13.39 -3.52 -18.89
C ILE A 360 -12.75 -4.71 -19.60
N GLN A 361 -13.54 -5.52 -20.31
CA GLN A 361 -13.02 -6.62 -21.13
C GLN A 361 -12.06 -6.12 -22.22
N SER A 362 -12.33 -4.93 -22.79
CA SER A 362 -11.43 -4.30 -23.75
C SER A 362 -10.10 -3.89 -23.12
N CYS A 363 -10.12 -3.28 -21.92
CA CYS A 363 -8.90 -2.92 -21.21
C CYS A 363 -8.12 -4.15 -20.72
N GLU A 364 -8.81 -5.20 -20.29
CA GLU A 364 -8.22 -6.49 -19.93
C GLU A 364 -7.50 -7.12 -21.13
N ALA A 365 -8.15 -7.13 -22.31
CA ALA A 365 -7.54 -7.64 -23.53
C ALA A 365 -6.28 -6.85 -23.93
N LEU A 366 -6.28 -5.51 -23.78
CA LEU A 366 -5.09 -4.68 -24.02
C LEU A 366 -3.97 -5.02 -23.02
N ALA A 367 -4.29 -5.19 -21.74
CA ALA A 367 -3.31 -5.55 -20.72
C ALA A 367 -2.69 -6.95 -20.98
N LEU A 368 -3.51 -7.93 -21.35
CA LEU A 368 -3.05 -9.27 -21.74
C LEU A 368 -2.21 -9.24 -23.03
N SER A 369 -2.60 -8.45 -24.02
CA SER A 369 -1.83 -8.30 -25.26
C SER A 369 -0.46 -7.67 -25.00
N LEU A 370 -0.39 -6.61 -24.20
CA LEU A 370 0.87 -6.00 -23.76
C LEU A 370 1.74 -7.03 -23.04
N ARG A 371 1.14 -7.81 -22.15
CA ARG A 371 1.83 -8.87 -21.40
C ARG A 371 2.48 -9.90 -22.34
N GLU A 372 1.74 -10.39 -23.33
CA GLU A 372 2.24 -11.35 -24.32
C GLU A 372 3.38 -10.77 -25.16
N LYS A 373 3.23 -9.54 -25.66
CA LYS A 373 4.28 -8.85 -26.43
C LYS A 373 5.57 -8.69 -25.64
N LEU A 374 5.47 -8.34 -24.35
CA LEU A 374 6.64 -8.24 -23.46
C LEU A 374 7.35 -9.60 -23.30
N ILE A 375 6.61 -10.71 -23.20
CA ILE A 375 7.18 -12.07 -23.12
C ILE A 375 7.91 -12.43 -24.41
N ILE A 376 7.27 -12.25 -25.57
CA ILE A 376 7.88 -12.53 -26.88
C ILE A 376 9.16 -11.71 -27.04
N ARG A 377 9.07 -10.41 -26.77
CA ARG A 377 10.21 -9.51 -26.91
C ARG A 377 11.36 -9.88 -25.98
N PHE A 378 11.05 -10.30 -24.76
CA PHE A 378 12.05 -10.78 -23.83
C PHE A 378 12.78 -12.03 -24.36
N SER A 379 12.04 -12.95 -24.99
CA SER A 379 12.63 -14.15 -25.59
C SER A 379 13.58 -13.83 -26.76
N GLU A 380 13.24 -12.83 -27.60
CA GLU A 380 14.08 -12.42 -28.74
C GLU A 380 15.44 -11.84 -28.31
N ILE A 381 15.51 -11.19 -27.16
CA ILE A 381 16.73 -10.53 -26.66
C ILE A 381 17.60 -11.51 -25.86
N SER A 382 16.98 -12.52 -25.26
CA SER A 382 17.66 -13.53 -24.46
C SER A 382 18.16 -14.73 -25.29
N SER A 383 17.82 -14.77 -26.57
CA SER A 383 18.30 -15.73 -27.58
C SER A 383 19.56 -15.20 -28.26
#